data_AF-A0A453F2N6-F1
#
_entry.id   AF-A0A453F2N6-F1
#
_cell.length_a   1.000
_cell.length_b   1.000
_cell.length_c   1.000
_cell.angle_alpha   90.00
_cell.angle_beta   90.00
_cell.angle_gamma   90.00
#
_symmetry.space_group_name_H-M   'P 1'
#
loop_
_entity.id
_entity.type
_entity.pdbx_description
1 polymer ?
#
loop_
_entity_poly.entity_id
_entity_poly.type
_entity_poly.pdbx_seq_one_letter_code
_entity_poly.pdbx_strand_id
1 'polypeptide(L)'
;MEPQAVQNRDDLFVWPWMGVLVNVPTEWKNGRHVGESGNRLKEKLSCFCPQKVIPLWNYRGHTGNAIVEFGKDWTAFNNALAFENHFESEGYGKLDWKAYKHRRPGMFGWVARSDDQKYPGPIGDYLHKNGDLKTIADVENEEARKTNKLVANLASQIEVKRRHVEELECKYNETTTSLDMIMEQKDQLLRAYNEEIHKMQQLARRHSQRIIDENQKLRSELESKMQNLDLRSKQLDELVARSESDRRNLEHEKEKNGVKTKHLKMATLVQQRADENVLKLVEKHKLEKQVALDKIIKLEQQLDAKQKLELEIKQLQGKLEVMKHMPGEEDSESKKRIDELSEELQDKYDEMDAMESLYHTLLIKERKSNDELQDARKKLIDGLQTITTGRANIGIKRMGELDLKSLAIACGRKLSKEDAEVTAAILCSKWEADIKKPEWHPFRVVMVNGKKRELISEDDAKLQTLREEYGEEVYSLVTKALLEVNEYNPHGRYAVPELWNYKEGRKATLKEALQHVLKQWRTHKRKR
;
A
#
# COMPACT_ATOMS: atom_id res chain seq x y z
N MET A 1 46.74 4.47 69.87
CA MET A 1 47.18 5.74 69.26
C MET A 1 46.02 6.26 68.45
N GLU A 2 45.28 7.21 69.02
CA GLU A 2 44.19 7.91 68.34
C GLU A 2 44.77 8.87 67.28
N PRO A 3 44.13 9.05 66.12
CA PRO A 3 44.53 10.10 65.19
C PRO A 3 44.22 11.46 65.83
N GLN A 4 45.25 12.29 65.99
CA GLN A 4 45.10 13.66 66.46
C GLN A 4 44.15 14.46 65.56
N ALA A 5 43.38 15.30 66.23
CA ALA A 5 42.27 16.09 65.72
C ALA A 5 42.55 16.80 64.39
N VAL A 6 41.57 16.69 63.48
CA VAL A 6 41.41 17.57 62.31
C VAL A 6 41.37 19.02 62.80
N GLN A 7 42.48 19.72 62.68
CA GLN A 7 42.57 21.15 62.97
C GLN A 7 41.79 21.93 61.89
N ASN A 8 40.73 22.60 62.36
CA ASN A 8 39.98 23.70 61.76
C ASN A 8 39.41 23.56 60.34
N ARG A 9 38.12 23.18 60.25
CA ARG A 9 37.29 23.40 59.05
C ARG A 9 37.07 24.88 58.70
N ASP A 10 37.35 25.79 59.63
CA ASP A 10 37.16 27.24 59.48
C ASP A 10 38.44 27.98 59.07
N ASP A 11 39.56 27.25 58.87
CA ASP A 11 40.81 27.86 58.42
C ASP A 11 40.65 28.38 56.98
N LEU A 12 40.95 29.66 56.81
CA LEU A 12 40.99 30.31 55.51
C LEU A 12 42.39 30.15 54.90
N PHE A 13 42.46 29.30 53.89
CA PHE A 13 43.64 29.07 53.06
C PHE A 13 43.61 29.98 51.84
N VAL A 14 44.78 30.29 51.30
CA VAL A 14 44.85 30.97 50.01
C VAL A 14 44.65 29.94 48.88
N TRP A 15 43.68 30.19 47.99
CA TRP A 15 43.32 29.37 46.84
C TRP A 15 43.61 30.13 45.52
N PRO A 16 44.33 29.57 44.54
CA PRO A 16 44.90 28.21 44.47
C PRO A 16 45.87 27.92 45.63
N TRP A 17 45.99 26.64 46.01
CA TRP A 17 46.79 26.23 47.16
C TRP A 17 48.25 26.65 46.99
N MET A 18 48.72 27.49 47.92
CA MET A 18 50.06 28.07 47.92
C MET A 18 50.77 27.83 49.25
N GLY A 19 52.08 27.59 49.20
CA GLY A 19 52.98 27.55 50.33
C GLY A 19 53.85 28.81 50.39
N VAL A 20 54.21 29.22 51.59
CA VAL A 20 55.19 30.28 51.85
C VAL A 20 56.52 29.61 52.19
N LEU A 21 57.59 30.04 51.52
CA LEU A 21 58.96 29.61 51.79
C LEU A 21 59.80 30.84 52.15
N VAL A 22 60.39 30.87 53.35
CA VAL A 22 61.22 31.99 53.82
C VAL A 22 62.63 31.55 54.19
N ASN A 23 63.51 32.52 54.37
CA ASN A 23 64.93 32.33 54.66
C ASN A 23 65.67 31.56 53.54
N VAL A 24 65.25 31.78 52.29
CA VAL A 24 65.94 31.29 51.11
C VAL A 24 67.32 31.96 51.02
N PRO A 25 68.42 31.21 50.90
CA PRO A 25 69.77 31.78 50.85
C PRO A 25 69.92 32.85 49.75
N THR A 26 70.49 34.00 50.13
CA THR A 26 70.83 35.07 49.19
C THR A 26 72.27 35.54 49.40
N GLU A 27 72.89 35.97 48.31
CA GLU A 27 74.24 36.53 48.30
C GLU A 27 74.18 38.01 47.88
N TRP A 28 74.95 38.85 48.57
CA TRP A 28 75.08 40.25 48.18
C TRP A 28 76.10 40.39 47.05
N LYS A 29 75.64 40.71 45.83
CA LYS A 29 76.47 40.89 44.64
C LYS A 29 76.08 42.18 43.94
N ASN A 30 77.08 43.01 43.62
CA ASN A 30 76.91 44.26 42.84
C ASN A 30 75.79 45.19 43.38
N GLY A 31 75.69 45.32 44.71
CA GLY A 31 74.72 46.20 45.36
C GLY A 31 73.28 45.67 45.43
N ARG A 32 73.04 44.39 45.08
CA ARG A 32 71.73 43.72 45.19
C ARG A 32 71.87 42.33 45.79
N HIS A 33 70.80 41.84 46.43
CA HIS A 33 70.67 40.43 46.79
C HIS A 33 70.35 39.58 45.57
N VAL A 34 71.11 38.51 45.36
CA VAL A 34 70.86 37.49 44.33
C VAL A 34 70.61 36.17 45.05
N GLY A 35 69.56 35.45 44.65
CA GLY A 35 69.20 34.14 45.21
C GLY A 35 69.03 33.10 44.12
N GLU A 36 68.70 31.88 44.52
CA GLU A 36 68.40 30.80 43.58
C GLU A 36 67.16 31.13 42.73
N SER A 37 67.16 30.63 41.49
CA SER A 37 66.00 30.78 40.60
C SER A 37 64.83 29.92 41.08
N GLY A 38 63.61 30.33 40.71
CA GLY A 38 62.40 29.57 41.03
C GLY A 38 62.46 28.12 40.55
N ASN A 39 63.03 27.86 39.38
CA ASN A 39 63.19 26.49 38.86
C ASN A 39 64.11 25.64 39.74
N ARG A 40 65.21 26.21 40.23
CA ARG A 40 66.15 25.49 41.11
C ARG A 40 65.53 25.20 42.48
N LEU A 41 64.74 26.13 43.02
CA LEU A 41 63.96 25.88 44.23
C LEU A 41 62.86 24.83 44.01
N LYS A 42 62.21 24.85 42.85
CA LYS A 42 61.21 23.85 42.45
C LYS A 42 61.82 22.44 42.38
N GLU A 43 63.02 22.29 41.82
CA GLU A 43 63.75 21.01 41.78
C GLU A 43 64.04 20.48 43.20
N LYS A 44 64.48 21.36 44.12
CA LYS A 44 64.72 21.00 45.53
C LYS A 44 63.46 20.58 46.27
N LEU A 45 62.31 21.14 45.90
CA LEU A 45 61.01 20.86 46.50
C LEU A 45 60.20 19.82 45.69
N SER A 46 60.84 19.11 44.76
CA SER A 46 60.16 18.22 43.80
C SER A 46 59.39 17.07 44.47
N CYS A 47 59.78 16.64 45.67
CA CYS A 47 59.07 15.64 46.45
C CYS A 47 57.64 16.08 46.87
N PHE A 48 57.36 17.39 46.88
CA PHE A 48 56.04 17.95 47.16
C PHE A 48 55.26 18.28 45.89
N CYS A 49 55.78 17.92 44.71
CA CYS A 49 55.14 18.17 43.42
C CYS A 49 54.62 19.61 43.19
N PRO A 50 55.40 20.67 43.51
CA PRO A 50 54.96 22.04 43.26
C PRO A 50 54.81 22.31 41.76
N GLN A 51 53.75 23.02 41.35
CA GLN A 51 53.58 23.48 39.97
C GLN A 51 54.59 24.57 39.64
N LYS A 52 54.85 25.48 40.58
CA LYS A 52 55.79 26.61 40.39
C LYS A 52 56.36 27.07 41.72
N VAL A 53 57.60 27.55 41.71
CA VAL A 53 58.18 28.28 42.86
C VAL A 53 58.59 29.67 42.38
N ILE A 54 58.16 30.68 43.11
CA ILE A 54 58.20 32.09 42.69
C ILE A 54 58.98 32.88 43.75
N PRO A 55 60.27 33.11 43.51
CA PRO A 55 61.04 34.01 44.33
C PRO A 55 60.46 35.43 44.31
N LEU A 56 60.38 36.05 45.47
CA LEU A 56 59.85 37.40 45.63
C LEU A 56 61.00 38.42 45.60
N TRP A 57 60.80 39.51 44.87
CA TRP A 57 61.83 40.52 44.59
C TRP A 57 61.38 41.91 45.05
N ASN A 58 62.35 42.74 45.44
CA ASN A 58 62.14 44.17 45.68
C ASN A 58 63.27 44.99 45.02
N TYR A 59 63.27 46.31 45.23
CA TYR A 59 64.27 47.21 44.65
C TYR A 59 65.73 46.89 45.06
N ARG A 60 65.94 46.13 46.15
CA ARG A 60 67.26 45.64 46.62
C ARG A 60 67.61 44.25 46.10
N GLY A 61 66.77 43.62 45.30
CA GLY A 61 66.97 42.28 44.74
C GLY A 61 66.09 41.21 45.39
N HIS A 62 66.60 39.98 45.47
CA HIS A 62 65.88 38.83 46.00
C HIS A 62 65.56 39.02 47.49
N THR A 63 64.31 38.86 47.90
CA THR A 63 63.88 39.18 49.28
C THR A 63 64.19 38.08 50.30
N GLY A 64 64.63 36.90 49.84
CA GLY A 64 64.82 35.71 50.68
C GLY A 64 63.52 34.94 50.91
N ASN A 65 62.43 35.35 50.25
CA ASN A 65 61.12 34.71 50.32
C ASN A 65 60.72 34.19 48.94
N ALA A 66 60.00 33.09 48.90
CA ALA A 66 59.40 32.52 47.70
C ALA A 66 57.99 31.99 47.99
N ILE A 67 57.14 31.96 46.97
CA ILE A 67 55.81 31.34 47.01
C ILE A 67 55.87 30.03 46.23
N VAL A 68 55.35 28.96 46.81
CA VAL A 68 55.27 27.63 46.22
C VAL A 68 53.83 27.40 45.79
N GLU A 69 53.54 27.36 44.49
CA GLU A 69 52.19 27.13 43.96
C GLU A 69 51.98 25.62 43.71
N PHE A 70 50.90 25.05 44.27
CA PHE A 70 50.59 23.61 44.14
C PHE A 70 49.45 23.32 43.17
N GLY A 71 48.44 24.20 43.06
CA GLY A 71 47.30 24.01 42.14
C GLY A 71 45.94 24.23 42.81
N LYS A 72 44.86 23.82 42.13
CA LYS A 72 43.46 24.09 42.56
C LYS A 72 42.71 22.85 43.05
N ASP A 73 43.22 21.65 42.77
CA ASP A 73 42.56 20.38 43.07
C ASP A 73 42.94 19.84 44.46
N TRP A 74 42.25 18.78 44.89
CA TRP A 74 42.49 18.14 46.18
C TRP A 74 43.85 17.46 46.27
N THR A 75 44.40 17.01 45.15
CA THR A 75 45.77 16.48 45.10
C THR A 75 46.79 17.56 45.41
N ALA A 76 46.64 18.76 44.84
CA ALA A 76 47.46 19.92 45.14
C ALA A 76 47.32 20.37 46.60
N PHE A 77 46.12 20.26 47.20
CA PHE A 77 45.94 20.53 48.62
C PHE A 77 46.74 19.56 49.49
N ASN A 78 46.65 18.25 49.19
CA ASN A 78 47.43 17.23 49.90
C ASN A 78 48.94 17.44 49.75
N ASN A 79 49.39 17.84 48.56
CA ASN A 79 50.79 18.19 48.30
C ASN A 79 51.25 19.40 49.12
N ALA A 80 50.41 20.43 49.23
CA ALA A 80 50.68 21.61 50.06
C ALA A 80 50.77 21.25 51.55
N LEU A 81 49.87 20.41 52.06
CA LEU A 81 49.93 19.92 53.44
C LEU A 81 51.17 19.05 53.68
N ALA A 82 51.55 18.20 52.74
CA ALA A 82 52.79 17.42 52.84
C ALA A 82 54.03 18.32 52.93
N PHE A 83 54.05 19.42 52.17
CA PHE A 83 55.09 20.46 52.27
C PHE A 83 55.13 21.08 53.67
N GLU A 84 54.00 21.53 54.21
CA GLU A 84 53.95 22.13 55.55
C GLU A 84 54.35 21.14 56.65
N ASN A 85 53.80 19.92 56.62
CA ASN A 85 54.11 18.87 57.60
C ASN A 85 55.59 18.51 57.59
N HIS A 86 56.25 18.50 56.43
CA HIS A 86 57.68 18.26 56.34
C HIS A 86 58.48 19.32 57.10
N PHE A 87 58.24 20.61 56.79
CA PHE A 87 58.95 21.71 57.47
C PHE A 87 58.63 21.76 58.96
N GLU A 88 57.37 21.50 59.35
CA GLU A 88 56.98 21.46 60.76
C GLU A 88 57.67 20.30 61.51
N SER A 89 57.75 19.10 60.92
CA SER A 89 58.37 17.93 61.56
C SER A 89 59.88 18.09 61.79
N GLU A 90 60.56 18.91 60.98
CA GLU A 90 61.98 19.22 61.14
C GLU A 90 62.24 20.46 62.04
N GLY A 91 61.18 21.07 62.58
CA GLY A 91 61.26 22.30 63.39
C GLY A 91 61.59 23.54 62.56
N TYR A 92 61.17 23.57 61.31
CA TYR A 92 61.29 24.66 60.34
C TYR A 92 59.90 25.18 59.88
N GLY A 93 58.88 25.00 60.71
CA GLY A 93 57.52 25.49 60.44
C GLY A 93 57.35 26.98 60.74
N LYS A 94 56.14 27.49 60.53
CA LYS A 94 55.78 28.90 60.79
C LYS A 94 55.99 29.32 62.24
N LEU A 95 55.64 28.44 63.18
CA LEU A 95 55.78 28.70 64.61
C LEU A 95 57.26 28.80 65.00
N ASP A 96 58.10 27.90 64.48
CA ASP A 96 59.55 27.93 64.67
C ASP A 96 60.17 29.22 64.11
N TRP A 97 59.73 29.63 62.92
CA TRP A 97 60.19 30.87 62.28
C TRP A 97 59.96 32.10 63.19
N LYS A 98 58.80 32.16 63.85
CA LYS A 98 58.48 33.20 64.82
C LYS A 98 59.28 33.05 66.12
N ALA A 99 59.43 31.83 66.64
CA ALA A 99 60.11 31.55 67.91
C ALA A 99 61.60 31.88 67.88
N TYR A 100 62.31 31.55 66.79
CA TYR A 100 63.75 31.79 66.65
C TYR A 100 64.13 33.24 66.27
N LYS A 101 63.18 34.18 66.31
CA LYS A 101 63.38 35.59 65.90
C LYS A 101 64.10 35.72 64.55
N HIS A 102 63.82 34.80 63.61
CA HIS A 102 64.38 34.80 62.26
C HIS A 102 65.90 34.57 62.16
N ARG A 103 66.52 33.90 63.16
CA ARG A 103 67.99 33.72 63.23
C ARG A 103 68.49 32.30 63.00
N ARG A 104 67.61 31.30 62.94
CA ARG A 104 68.00 29.90 62.72
C ARG A 104 68.34 29.67 61.23
N PRO A 105 69.47 29.02 60.89
CA PRO A 105 69.81 28.70 59.51
C PRO A 105 68.85 27.65 58.93
N GLY A 106 68.56 27.72 57.62
CA GLY A 106 67.67 26.78 56.92
C GLY A 106 66.41 27.45 56.41
N MET A 107 65.79 26.88 55.38
CA MET A 107 64.53 27.39 54.83
C MET A 107 63.38 26.99 55.75
N PHE A 108 62.37 27.85 55.85
CA PHE A 108 61.15 27.58 56.61
C PHE A 108 59.96 27.58 55.66
N GLY A 109 59.02 26.65 55.86
CA GLY A 109 57.90 26.42 54.96
C GLY A 109 56.58 26.18 55.69
N TRP A 110 55.49 26.71 55.16
CA TRP A 110 54.12 26.44 55.62
C TRP A 110 53.09 26.71 54.54
N VAL A 111 51.86 26.21 54.68
CA VAL A 111 50.76 26.54 53.76
C VAL A 111 50.25 27.94 54.05
N ALA A 112 50.08 28.74 52.99
CA ALA A 112 49.61 30.12 53.07
C ALA A 112 48.16 30.18 53.61
N ARG A 113 48.00 30.88 54.73
CA ARG A 113 46.69 31.13 55.37
C ARG A 113 46.34 32.62 55.37
N SER A 114 45.17 32.94 55.89
CA SER A 114 44.65 34.32 55.94
C SER A 114 45.57 35.34 56.60
N ASP A 115 46.36 34.92 57.60
CA ASP A 115 47.31 35.81 58.25
C ASP A 115 48.53 36.11 57.37
N ASP A 116 48.98 35.16 56.52
CA ASP A 116 50.04 35.39 55.53
C ASP A 116 49.60 36.35 54.43
N GLN A 117 48.37 36.18 53.94
CA GLN A 117 47.81 37.03 52.89
C GLN A 117 47.61 38.48 53.37
N LYS A 118 47.18 38.64 54.63
CA LYS A 118 46.96 39.96 55.25
C LYS A 118 48.24 40.60 55.79
N TYR A 119 49.37 39.88 55.79
CA TYR A 119 50.62 40.39 56.34
C TYR A 119 51.27 41.41 55.40
N PRO A 120 51.63 42.62 55.88
CA PRO A 120 52.23 43.63 55.02
C PRO A 120 53.62 43.19 54.53
N GLY A 121 53.83 43.28 53.22
CA GLY A 121 55.11 42.99 52.58
C GLY A 121 54.99 42.05 51.39
N PRO A 122 56.11 41.68 50.76
CA PRO A 122 56.11 40.99 49.46
C PRO A 122 55.32 39.68 49.43
N ILE A 123 55.25 38.95 50.56
CA ILE A 123 54.50 37.70 50.69
C ILE A 123 53.00 37.98 50.64
N GLY A 124 52.49 38.85 51.52
CA GLY A 124 51.06 39.18 51.54
C GLY A 124 50.60 39.87 50.27
N ASP A 125 51.40 40.80 49.73
CA ASP A 125 51.10 41.48 48.45
C ASP A 125 50.93 40.48 47.30
N TYR A 126 51.79 39.45 47.23
CA TYR A 126 51.68 38.41 46.21
C TYR A 126 50.44 37.54 46.44
N LEU A 127 50.24 37.05 47.66
CA LEU A 127 49.13 36.16 47.99
C LEU A 127 47.77 36.86 47.84
N HIS A 128 47.68 38.16 48.13
CA HIS A 128 46.47 38.96 47.96
C HIS A 128 46.14 39.15 46.47
N LYS A 129 47.16 39.34 45.63
CA LYS A 129 46.97 39.55 44.19
C LYS A 129 46.66 38.26 43.42
N ASN A 130 47.15 37.11 43.88
CA ASN A 130 47.13 35.86 43.11
C ASN A 130 46.30 34.73 43.74
N GLY A 131 45.61 34.98 44.86
CA GLY A 131 44.72 33.99 45.44
C GLY A 131 43.59 34.59 46.28
N ASP A 132 42.51 33.83 46.40
CA ASP A 132 41.34 34.14 47.21
C ASP A 132 41.39 33.35 48.52
N LEU A 133 40.85 33.88 49.61
CA LEU A 133 40.70 33.11 50.84
C LEU A 133 39.49 32.19 50.72
N LYS A 134 39.72 30.89 50.86
CA LYS A 134 38.67 29.87 50.88
C LYS A 134 38.86 28.93 52.06
N THR A 135 37.76 28.49 52.65
CA THR A 135 37.77 27.31 53.53
C THR A 135 37.73 26.03 52.69
N ILE A 136 38.10 24.90 53.29
CA ILE A 136 37.95 23.58 52.67
C ILE A 136 36.48 23.34 52.29
N ALA A 137 35.56 23.71 53.19
CA ALA A 137 34.12 23.60 52.98
C ALA A 137 33.63 24.44 51.78
N ASP A 138 34.19 25.63 51.53
CA ASP A 138 33.81 26.45 50.37
C ASP A 138 34.18 25.77 49.05
N VAL A 139 35.40 25.21 48.97
CA VAL A 139 35.87 24.50 47.77
C VAL A 139 35.05 23.23 47.52
N GLU A 140 34.79 22.43 48.58
CA GLU A 140 33.95 21.23 48.50
C GLU A 140 32.51 21.57 48.04
N ASN A 141 31.91 22.60 48.63
CA ASN A 141 30.54 23.01 48.31
C ASN A 141 30.41 23.57 46.89
N GLU A 142 31.39 24.33 46.41
CA GLU A 142 31.40 24.82 45.02
C GLU A 142 31.50 23.67 44.01
N GLU A 143 32.36 22.70 44.27
CA GLU A 143 32.52 21.52 43.42
C GLU A 143 31.23 20.66 43.44
N ALA A 144 30.69 20.38 44.62
CA ALA A 144 29.44 19.64 44.78
C ALA A 144 28.26 20.35 44.08
N ARG A 145 28.16 21.68 44.16
CA ARG A 145 27.10 22.45 43.45
C ARG A 145 27.22 22.31 41.94
N LYS A 146 28.42 22.38 41.38
CA LYS A 146 28.66 22.21 39.93
C LYS A 146 28.27 20.81 39.48
N THR A 147 28.70 19.78 40.22
CA THR A 147 28.37 18.39 39.95
C THR A 147 26.88 18.13 40.05
N ASN A 148 26.23 18.58 41.12
CA ASN A 148 24.78 18.42 41.31
C ASN A 148 23.97 19.10 40.21
N LYS A 149 24.39 20.29 39.74
CA LYS A 149 23.75 20.97 38.61
C LYS A 149 23.86 20.16 37.32
N LEU A 150 25.03 19.57 37.06
CA LEU A 150 25.24 18.69 35.90
C LEU A 150 24.35 17.45 36.00
N VAL A 151 24.34 16.78 37.16
CA VAL A 151 23.51 15.59 37.41
C VAL A 151 22.03 15.90 37.23
N ALA A 152 21.53 17.02 37.77
CA ALA A 152 20.14 17.43 37.61
C ALA A 152 19.77 17.69 36.14
N ASN A 153 20.63 18.36 35.38
CA ASN A 153 20.42 18.60 33.96
C ASN A 153 20.38 17.29 33.16
N LEU A 154 21.31 16.38 33.43
CA LEU A 154 21.35 15.07 32.78
C LEU A 154 20.13 14.22 33.14
N ALA A 155 19.70 14.21 34.41
CA ALA A 155 18.49 13.54 34.85
C ALA A 155 17.25 14.10 34.14
N SER A 156 17.15 15.42 33.99
CA SER A 156 16.07 16.05 33.24
C SER A 156 16.06 15.64 31.76
N GLN A 157 17.23 15.50 31.13
CA GLN A 157 17.30 15.04 29.73
C GLN A 157 16.92 13.57 29.57
N ILE A 158 17.35 12.72 30.51
CA ILE A 158 16.96 11.30 30.55
C ILE A 158 15.44 11.19 30.66
N GLU A 159 14.83 11.97 31.55
CA GLU A 159 13.39 11.97 31.77
C GLU A 159 12.58 12.42 30.53
N VAL A 160 13.06 13.44 29.82
CA VAL A 160 12.45 13.86 28.54
C VAL A 160 12.56 12.75 27.48
N LYS A 161 13.72 12.12 27.36
CA LYS A 161 13.91 11.01 26.41
C LYS A 161 13.07 9.79 26.76
N ARG A 162 12.91 9.47 28.05
CA ARG A 162 12.05 8.39 28.54
C ARG A 162 10.60 8.61 28.12
N ARG A 163 10.06 9.82 28.35
CA ARG A 163 8.71 10.18 27.91
C ARG A 163 8.53 10.07 26.39
N HIS A 164 9.53 10.48 25.62
CA HIS A 164 9.46 10.36 24.16
C HIS A 164 9.40 8.89 23.69
N VAL A 165 10.15 8.00 24.35
CA VAL A 165 10.09 6.56 24.05
C VAL A 165 8.70 6.00 24.39
N GLU A 166 8.13 6.36 25.54
CA GLU A 166 6.78 5.94 25.94
C GLU A 166 5.71 6.42 24.95
N GLU A 167 5.80 7.66 24.47
CA GLU A 167 4.91 8.19 23.43
C GLU A 167 5.01 7.42 22.11
N LEU A 168 6.23 7.07 21.69
CA LEU A 168 6.45 6.28 20.48
C LEU A 168 5.92 4.85 20.62
N GLU A 169 6.10 4.24 21.79
CA GLU A 169 5.56 2.91 22.11
C GLU A 169 4.03 2.91 22.10
N CYS A 170 3.38 3.91 22.70
CA CYS A 170 1.93 4.08 22.60
C CYS A 170 1.46 4.21 21.16
N LYS A 171 2.07 5.09 20.36
CA LYS A 171 1.71 5.26 18.94
C LYS A 171 1.90 3.98 18.14
N TYR A 172 3.00 3.26 18.38
CA TYR A 172 3.26 1.98 17.75
C TYR A 172 2.15 0.97 18.07
N ASN A 173 1.80 0.82 19.35
CA ASN A 173 0.75 -0.09 19.79
C ASN A 173 -0.63 0.28 19.21
N GLU A 174 -0.96 1.58 19.14
CA GLU A 174 -2.18 2.07 18.49
C GLU A 174 -2.22 1.71 17.00
N THR A 175 -1.12 1.94 16.27
CA THR A 175 -1.05 1.62 14.84
C THR A 175 -1.14 0.12 14.58
N THR A 176 -0.46 -0.70 15.39
CA THR A 176 -0.52 -2.15 15.30
C THR A 176 -1.94 -2.65 15.53
N THR A 177 -2.61 -2.17 16.59
CA THR A 177 -4.01 -2.53 16.87
C THR A 177 -4.95 -2.13 15.73
N SER A 178 -4.77 -0.94 15.16
CA SER A 178 -5.57 -0.48 14.02
C SER A 178 -5.35 -1.33 12.77
N LEU A 179 -4.11 -1.79 12.53
CA LEU A 179 -3.80 -2.67 11.40
C LEU A 179 -4.44 -4.05 11.58
N ASP A 180 -4.36 -4.63 12.78
CA ASP A 180 -4.98 -5.92 13.10
C ASP A 180 -6.50 -5.87 12.87
N MET A 181 -7.16 -4.79 13.29
CA MET A 181 -8.60 -4.59 13.05
C MET A 181 -8.94 -4.55 11.55
N ILE A 182 -8.14 -3.84 10.74
CA ILE A 182 -8.38 -3.75 9.29
C ILE A 182 -8.11 -5.11 8.62
N MET A 183 -7.08 -5.83 9.05
CA MET A 183 -6.80 -7.18 8.56
C MET A 183 -7.95 -8.13 8.87
N GLU A 184 -8.49 -8.09 10.09
CA GLU A 184 -9.64 -8.94 10.45
C GLU A 184 -10.89 -8.59 9.65
N GLN A 185 -11.17 -7.30 9.42
CA GLN A 185 -12.26 -6.85 8.54
C GLN A 185 -12.08 -7.34 7.10
N LYS A 186 -10.86 -7.28 6.56
CA LYS A 186 -10.54 -7.81 5.23
C LYS A 186 -10.78 -9.31 5.16
N ASP A 187 -10.37 -10.06 6.17
CA ASP A 187 -10.56 -11.51 6.24
C ASP A 187 -12.04 -11.89 6.37
N GLN A 188 -12.83 -11.10 7.11
CA GLN A 188 -14.28 -11.26 7.16
C GLN A 188 -14.93 -11.02 5.79
N LEU A 189 -14.52 -9.97 5.07
CA LEU A 189 -15.02 -9.65 3.74
C LEU A 189 -14.67 -10.75 2.73
N LEU A 190 -13.43 -11.25 2.76
CA LEU A 190 -12.99 -12.36 1.90
C LEU A 190 -13.77 -13.64 2.18
N ARG A 191 -14.02 -13.97 3.45
CA ARG A 191 -14.85 -15.12 3.83
C ARG A 191 -16.28 -14.99 3.31
N ALA A 192 -16.93 -13.83 3.51
CA ALA A 192 -18.28 -13.59 3.01
C ALA A 192 -18.37 -13.68 1.47
N TYR A 193 -17.38 -13.11 0.76
CA TYR A 193 -17.29 -13.20 -0.68
C TYR A 193 -17.15 -14.66 -1.18
N ASN A 194 -16.28 -15.45 -0.54
CA ASN A 194 -16.09 -16.86 -0.87
C ASN A 194 -17.35 -17.69 -0.59
N GLU A 195 -18.05 -17.43 0.52
CA GLU A 195 -19.33 -18.08 0.82
C GLU A 195 -20.39 -17.78 -0.25
N GLU A 196 -20.50 -16.54 -0.72
CA GLU A 196 -21.43 -16.18 -1.79
C GLU A 196 -21.07 -16.85 -3.12
N ILE A 197 -19.78 -16.98 -3.47
CA ILE A 197 -19.35 -17.77 -4.62
C ILE A 197 -19.82 -19.22 -4.48
N HIS A 198 -19.62 -19.83 -3.31
CA HIS A 198 -20.06 -21.21 -3.07
C HIS A 198 -21.58 -21.36 -3.19
N LYS A 199 -22.37 -20.42 -2.64
CA LYS A 199 -23.84 -20.41 -2.78
C LYS A 199 -24.26 -20.29 -4.24
N MET A 200 -23.66 -19.39 -5.01
CA MET A 200 -23.94 -19.23 -6.44
C MET A 200 -23.62 -20.50 -7.22
N GLN A 201 -22.47 -21.14 -6.95
CA GLN A 201 -22.10 -22.40 -7.60
C GLN A 201 -23.07 -23.54 -7.25
N GLN A 202 -23.52 -23.64 -6.00
CA GLN A 202 -24.51 -24.63 -5.60
C GLN A 202 -25.87 -24.39 -6.29
N LEU A 203 -26.33 -23.13 -6.35
CA LEU A 203 -27.56 -22.76 -7.04
C LEU A 203 -27.51 -23.14 -8.52
N ALA A 204 -26.40 -22.82 -9.20
CA ALA A 204 -26.17 -23.19 -10.59
C ALA A 204 -26.21 -24.72 -10.78
N ARG A 205 -25.53 -25.48 -9.91
CA ARG A 205 -25.55 -26.95 -9.96
C ARG A 205 -26.95 -27.52 -9.77
N ARG A 206 -27.72 -27.03 -8.78
CA ARG A 206 -29.12 -27.47 -8.55
C ARG A 206 -30.03 -27.14 -9.72
N HIS A 207 -29.85 -25.99 -10.36
CA HIS A 207 -30.63 -25.62 -11.53
C HIS A 207 -30.33 -26.53 -12.72
N SER A 208 -29.05 -26.77 -13.01
CA SER A 208 -28.63 -27.70 -14.06
C SER A 208 -29.16 -29.12 -13.81
N GLN A 209 -29.12 -29.60 -12.56
CA GLN A 209 -29.65 -30.93 -12.23
C GLN A 209 -31.15 -31.03 -12.50
N ARG A 210 -31.95 -30.04 -12.08
CA ARG A 210 -33.40 -30.02 -12.37
C ARG A 210 -33.70 -30.09 -13.86
N ILE A 211 -32.95 -29.35 -14.67
CA ILE A 211 -33.10 -29.38 -16.14
C ILE A 211 -32.78 -30.78 -16.68
N ILE A 212 -31.74 -31.44 -16.17
CA ILE A 212 -31.38 -32.81 -16.58
C ILE A 212 -32.51 -33.77 -16.23
N ASP A 213 -33.03 -33.70 -15.00
CA ASP A 213 -34.09 -34.60 -14.52
C ASP A 213 -35.39 -34.42 -15.32
N GLU A 214 -35.79 -33.17 -15.61
CA GLU A 214 -36.96 -32.86 -16.45
C GLU A 214 -36.79 -33.37 -17.88
N ASN A 215 -35.61 -33.18 -18.48
CA ASN A 215 -35.32 -33.70 -19.81
C ASN A 215 -35.36 -35.22 -19.85
N GLN A 216 -34.87 -35.90 -18.81
CA GLN A 216 -34.92 -37.35 -18.72
C GLN A 216 -36.36 -37.86 -18.63
N LYS A 217 -37.22 -37.19 -17.87
CA LYS A 217 -38.65 -37.50 -17.79
C LYS A 217 -39.35 -37.36 -19.14
N LEU A 218 -39.12 -36.24 -19.84
CA LEU A 218 -39.70 -35.99 -21.17
C LEU A 218 -39.25 -37.03 -22.20
N ARG A 219 -38.00 -37.50 -22.12
CA ARG A 219 -37.50 -38.59 -22.97
C ARG A 219 -38.27 -39.89 -22.74
N SER A 220 -38.48 -40.28 -21.48
CA SER A 220 -39.26 -41.48 -21.15
C SER A 220 -40.71 -41.38 -21.64
N GLU A 221 -41.35 -40.20 -21.54
CA GLU A 221 -42.71 -39.98 -22.05
C GLU A 221 -42.79 -40.08 -23.59
N LEU A 222 -41.79 -39.53 -24.29
CA LEU A 222 -41.69 -39.64 -25.76
C LEU A 222 -41.52 -41.08 -26.21
N GLU A 223 -40.67 -41.84 -25.54
CA GLU A 223 -40.42 -43.25 -25.85
C GLU A 223 -41.67 -44.11 -25.64
N SER A 224 -42.41 -43.88 -24.54
CA SER A 224 -43.70 -44.53 -24.29
C SER A 224 -44.72 -44.24 -25.40
N LYS A 225 -44.86 -42.98 -25.81
CA LYS A 225 -45.76 -42.61 -26.93
C LYS A 225 -45.34 -43.26 -28.25
N MET A 226 -44.04 -43.36 -28.49
CA MET A 226 -43.49 -43.99 -29.69
C MET A 226 -43.81 -45.49 -29.74
N GLN A 227 -43.65 -46.20 -28.64
CA GLN A 227 -44.02 -47.62 -28.53
C GLN A 227 -45.53 -47.85 -28.71
N ASN A 228 -46.37 -46.95 -28.19
CA ASN A 228 -47.82 -47.04 -28.37
C ASN A 228 -48.23 -46.87 -29.84
N LEU A 229 -47.62 -45.91 -30.55
CA LEU A 229 -47.85 -45.72 -31.99
C LEU A 229 -47.38 -46.91 -32.82
N ASP A 230 -46.25 -47.52 -32.48
CA ASP A 230 -45.75 -48.73 -33.14
C ASP A 230 -46.71 -49.91 -32.95
N LEU A 231 -47.24 -50.10 -31.74
CA LEU A 231 -48.25 -51.13 -31.47
C LEU A 231 -49.53 -50.89 -32.28
N ARG A 232 -50.01 -49.64 -32.33
CA ARG A 232 -51.21 -49.27 -33.09
C ARG A 232 -51.03 -49.43 -34.60
N SER A 233 -49.81 -49.21 -35.10
CA SER A 233 -49.46 -49.51 -36.50
C SER A 233 -49.57 -51.01 -36.80
N LYS A 234 -49.03 -51.87 -35.92
CA LYS A 234 -49.12 -53.34 -36.08
C LYS A 234 -50.57 -53.84 -36.04
N GLN A 235 -51.41 -53.27 -35.16
CA GLN A 235 -52.84 -53.58 -35.10
C GLN A 235 -53.60 -53.16 -36.37
N LEU A 236 -53.21 -52.03 -36.97
CA LEU A 236 -53.75 -51.60 -38.27
C LEU A 236 -53.31 -52.55 -39.38
N ASP A 237 -52.06 -53.00 -39.39
CA ASP A 237 -51.56 -53.98 -40.34
C ASP A 237 -52.32 -55.33 -40.24
N GLU A 238 -52.70 -55.76 -39.03
CA GLU A 238 -53.54 -56.94 -38.79
C GLU A 238 -55.01 -56.75 -39.24
N LEU A 239 -55.60 -55.57 -39.03
CA LEU A 239 -56.96 -55.23 -39.49
C LEU A 239 -57.05 -55.15 -41.03
N VAL A 240 -55.97 -54.73 -41.68
CA VAL A 240 -55.84 -54.69 -43.14
C VAL A 240 -55.86 -56.09 -43.77
N ALA A 241 -55.56 -57.14 -43.02
CA ALA A 241 -55.68 -58.52 -43.48
C ALA A 241 -57.12 -59.06 -43.52
N ARG A 242 -58.15 -58.29 -43.10
CA ARG A 242 -59.51 -58.82 -42.82
C ARG A 242 -60.74 -58.21 -43.51
N SER A 243 -60.68 -57.30 -44.49
CA SER A 243 -61.88 -56.96 -45.30
C SER A 243 -61.58 -56.23 -46.61
N GLU A 244 -62.23 -56.66 -47.70
CA GLU A 244 -62.03 -56.21 -49.09
C GLU A 244 -62.78 -54.93 -49.51
N SER A 245 -63.44 -54.19 -48.62
CA SER A 245 -64.30 -53.07 -49.05
C SER A 245 -63.69 -51.65 -48.99
N ASP A 246 -62.48 -51.44 -48.45
CA ASP A 246 -61.97 -50.08 -48.16
C ASP A 246 -60.71 -49.65 -48.93
N ARG A 247 -60.41 -50.27 -50.09
CA ARG A 247 -59.15 -50.07 -50.83
C ARG A 247 -58.83 -48.59 -51.21
N ARG A 248 -59.82 -47.70 -51.39
CA ARG A 248 -59.60 -46.30 -51.81
C ARG A 248 -59.38 -45.30 -50.66
N ASN A 249 -60.00 -45.49 -49.50
CA ASN A 249 -59.74 -44.66 -48.31
C ASN A 249 -58.42 -45.07 -47.64
N LEU A 250 -58.04 -46.34 -47.75
CA LEU A 250 -56.82 -46.89 -47.17
C LEU A 250 -55.54 -46.40 -47.87
N GLU A 251 -55.58 -46.21 -49.19
CA GLU A 251 -54.44 -45.69 -49.97
C GLU A 251 -54.13 -44.24 -49.57
N HIS A 252 -55.18 -43.42 -49.42
CA HIS A 252 -55.05 -42.01 -49.03
C HIS A 252 -54.58 -41.84 -47.57
N GLU A 253 -55.07 -42.66 -46.62
CA GLU A 253 -54.57 -42.63 -45.24
C GLU A 253 -53.19 -43.30 -45.09
N LYS A 254 -52.83 -44.32 -45.90
CA LYS A 254 -51.45 -44.84 -45.98
C LYS A 254 -50.47 -43.79 -46.47
N GLU A 255 -50.85 -43.00 -47.47
CA GLU A 255 -50.00 -41.93 -48.00
C GLU A 255 -49.85 -40.79 -46.98
N LYS A 256 -50.95 -40.42 -46.30
CA LYS A 256 -50.95 -39.41 -45.22
C LYS A 256 -50.14 -39.86 -43.99
N ASN A 257 -50.22 -41.13 -43.59
CA ASN A 257 -49.40 -41.69 -42.52
C ASN A 257 -47.94 -41.89 -42.96
N GLY A 258 -47.67 -42.28 -44.21
CA GLY A 258 -46.32 -42.33 -44.76
C GLY A 258 -45.65 -40.95 -44.74
N VAL A 259 -46.39 -39.90 -45.07
CA VAL A 259 -45.95 -38.51 -44.95
C VAL A 259 -45.71 -38.12 -43.49
N LYS A 260 -46.62 -38.46 -42.55
CA LYS A 260 -46.42 -38.21 -41.11
C LYS A 260 -45.20 -38.95 -40.54
N THR A 261 -44.99 -40.21 -40.90
CA THR A 261 -43.82 -41.00 -40.48
C THR A 261 -42.52 -40.45 -41.05
N LYS A 262 -42.52 -39.97 -42.31
CA LYS A 262 -41.37 -39.25 -42.88
C LYS A 262 -41.10 -37.93 -42.14
N HIS A 263 -42.15 -37.17 -41.81
CA HIS A 263 -42.01 -35.93 -41.02
C HIS A 263 -41.49 -36.21 -39.61
N LEU A 264 -41.97 -37.26 -38.95
CA LEU A 264 -41.48 -37.68 -37.63
C LEU A 264 -40.02 -38.11 -37.70
N LYS A 265 -39.64 -38.98 -38.65
CA LYS A 265 -38.24 -39.37 -38.85
C LYS A 265 -37.35 -38.16 -39.13
N MET A 266 -37.81 -37.22 -39.94
CA MET A 266 -37.08 -35.96 -40.18
C MET A 266 -36.98 -35.11 -38.90
N ALA A 267 -38.04 -35.00 -38.11
CA ALA A 267 -38.02 -34.28 -36.84
C ALA A 267 -37.04 -34.93 -35.84
N THR A 268 -37.02 -36.25 -35.71
CA THR A 268 -36.06 -36.97 -34.85
C THR A 268 -34.62 -36.76 -35.31
N LEU A 269 -34.38 -36.76 -36.61
CA LEU A 269 -33.05 -36.57 -37.19
C LEU A 269 -32.57 -35.11 -37.05
N VAL A 270 -33.50 -34.14 -37.13
CA VAL A 270 -33.23 -32.72 -36.83
C VAL A 270 -32.95 -32.54 -35.33
N GLN A 271 -33.70 -33.20 -34.46
CA GLN A 271 -33.49 -33.19 -33.00
C GLN A 271 -32.11 -33.76 -32.64
N GLN A 272 -31.73 -34.91 -33.20
CA GLN A 272 -30.40 -35.50 -33.00
C GLN A 272 -29.29 -34.56 -33.45
N ARG A 273 -29.42 -33.90 -34.60
CA ARG A 273 -28.45 -32.88 -35.04
C ARG A 273 -28.39 -31.68 -34.09
N ALA A 274 -29.53 -31.26 -33.52
CA ALA A 274 -29.56 -30.17 -32.56
C ALA A 274 -28.83 -30.57 -31.27
N ASP A 275 -29.11 -31.76 -30.74
CA ASP A 275 -28.46 -32.32 -29.55
C ASP A 275 -26.94 -32.43 -29.74
N GLU A 276 -26.50 -32.92 -30.90
CA GLU A 276 -25.08 -33.05 -31.23
C GLU A 276 -24.37 -31.68 -31.32
N ASN A 277 -25.05 -30.66 -31.84
CA ASN A 277 -24.53 -29.29 -31.87
C ASN A 277 -24.47 -28.66 -30.47
N VAL A 278 -25.47 -28.92 -29.61
CA VAL A 278 -25.46 -28.48 -28.20
C VAL A 278 -24.30 -29.13 -27.46
N LEU A 279 -24.06 -30.43 -27.66
CA LEU A 279 -22.95 -31.15 -27.04
C LEU A 279 -21.60 -30.52 -27.41
N LYS A 280 -21.37 -30.27 -28.71
CA LYS A 280 -20.16 -29.57 -29.20
C LYS A 280 -20.01 -28.17 -28.60
N LEU A 281 -21.12 -27.45 -28.42
CA LEU A 281 -21.09 -26.12 -27.80
C LEU A 281 -20.73 -26.19 -26.31
N VAL A 282 -21.27 -27.16 -25.58
CA VAL A 282 -20.97 -27.39 -24.16
C VAL A 282 -19.50 -27.76 -23.97
N GLU A 283 -18.96 -28.66 -24.80
CA GLU A 283 -17.54 -29.00 -24.78
C GLU A 283 -16.65 -27.79 -25.07
N LYS A 284 -17.02 -26.99 -26.07
CA LYS A 284 -16.32 -25.75 -26.40
C LYS A 284 -16.31 -24.76 -25.22
N HIS A 285 -17.47 -24.52 -24.60
CA HIS A 285 -17.55 -23.66 -23.42
C HIS A 285 -16.75 -24.21 -22.23
N LYS A 286 -16.71 -25.53 -22.04
CA LYS A 286 -15.90 -26.15 -21.00
C LYS A 286 -14.41 -25.90 -21.23
N LEU A 287 -13.95 -26.02 -22.48
CA LEU A 287 -12.57 -25.73 -22.86
C LEU A 287 -12.23 -24.26 -22.67
N GLU A 288 -13.08 -23.34 -23.15
CA GLU A 288 -12.90 -21.89 -22.99
C GLU A 288 -12.86 -21.48 -21.52
N LYS A 289 -13.73 -22.06 -20.68
CA LYS A 289 -13.72 -21.84 -19.24
C LYS A 289 -12.42 -22.33 -18.59
N GLN A 290 -11.92 -23.50 -19.00
CA GLN A 290 -10.66 -24.04 -18.48
C GLN A 290 -9.50 -23.10 -18.82
N VAL A 291 -9.41 -22.67 -20.08
CA VAL A 291 -8.38 -21.71 -20.53
C VAL A 291 -8.45 -20.38 -19.76
N ALA A 292 -9.66 -19.89 -19.49
CA ALA A 292 -9.84 -18.68 -18.69
C ALA A 292 -9.41 -18.87 -17.22
N LEU A 293 -9.74 -20.00 -16.60
CA LEU A 293 -9.30 -20.33 -15.24
C LEU A 293 -7.78 -20.46 -15.15
N ASP A 294 -7.15 -21.17 -16.10
CA ASP A 294 -5.69 -21.31 -16.15
C ASP A 294 -5.00 -19.95 -16.31
N LYS A 295 -5.62 -19.02 -17.06
CA LYS A 295 -5.14 -17.64 -17.20
C LYS A 295 -5.24 -16.87 -15.88
N ILE A 296 -6.35 -17.02 -15.15
CA ILE A 296 -6.55 -16.38 -13.84
C ILE A 296 -5.50 -16.86 -12.84
N ILE A 297 -5.29 -18.18 -12.73
CA ILE A 297 -4.28 -18.76 -11.85
C ILE A 297 -2.88 -18.21 -12.17
N LYS A 298 -2.55 -18.09 -13.46
CA LYS A 298 -1.25 -17.54 -13.87
C LYS A 298 -1.11 -16.06 -13.50
N LEU A 299 -2.18 -15.28 -13.59
CA LEU A 299 -2.18 -13.86 -13.19
C LEU A 299 -2.09 -13.71 -11.66
N GLU A 300 -2.77 -14.56 -10.89
CA GLU A 300 -2.66 -14.62 -9.43
C GLU A 300 -1.21 -14.91 -9.01
N GLN A 301 -0.57 -15.91 -9.61
CA GLN A 301 0.84 -16.22 -9.36
C GLN A 301 1.78 -15.05 -9.68
N GLN A 302 1.52 -14.32 -10.77
CA GLN A 302 2.31 -13.12 -11.11
C GLN A 302 2.09 -11.99 -10.12
N LEU A 303 0.87 -11.82 -9.62
CA LEU A 303 0.55 -10.82 -8.60
C LEU A 303 1.24 -11.16 -7.27
N ASP A 304 1.18 -12.42 -6.84
CA ASP A 304 1.84 -12.90 -5.62
C ASP A 304 3.37 -12.73 -5.72
N ALA A 305 3.96 -13.01 -6.88
CA ALA A 305 5.38 -12.79 -7.13
C ALA A 305 5.76 -11.30 -7.04
N LYS A 306 4.93 -10.40 -7.60
CA LYS A 306 5.13 -8.96 -7.50
C LYS A 306 5.07 -8.48 -6.04
N GLN A 307 4.04 -8.90 -5.30
CA GLN A 307 3.88 -8.52 -3.90
C GLN A 307 5.06 -9.02 -3.04
N LYS A 308 5.56 -10.23 -3.31
CA LYS A 308 6.75 -10.76 -2.66
C LYS A 308 7.98 -9.89 -2.93
N LEU A 309 8.19 -9.47 -4.18
CA LEU A 309 9.31 -8.62 -4.56
C LEU A 309 9.22 -7.22 -3.91
N GLU A 310 8.03 -6.64 -3.81
CA GLU A 310 7.78 -5.39 -3.07
C GLU A 310 8.13 -5.51 -1.58
N LEU A 311 7.76 -6.64 -0.95
CA LEU A 311 8.09 -6.91 0.44
C LEU A 311 9.61 -7.09 0.64
N GLU A 312 10.29 -7.80 -0.25
CA GLU A 312 11.76 -7.97 -0.22
C GLU A 312 12.48 -6.62 -0.31
N ILE A 313 12.06 -5.74 -1.23
CA ILE A 313 12.60 -4.38 -1.35
C ILE A 313 12.41 -3.62 -0.04
N LYS A 314 11.21 -3.65 0.56
CA LYS A 314 10.95 -2.97 1.84
C LYS A 314 11.80 -3.51 2.98
N GLN A 315 12.01 -4.83 3.04
CA GLN A 315 12.86 -5.45 4.04
C GLN A 315 14.33 -5.04 3.88
N LEU A 316 14.85 -5.06 2.64
CA LEU A 316 16.23 -4.64 2.34
C LEU A 316 16.44 -3.15 2.65
N GLN A 317 15.48 -2.29 2.27
CA GLN A 317 15.49 -0.87 2.66
C GLN A 317 15.57 -0.68 4.17
N GLY A 318 14.73 -1.37 4.94
CA GLY A 318 14.72 -1.27 6.40
C GLY A 318 16.03 -1.74 7.04
N LYS A 319 16.58 -2.88 6.58
CA LYS A 319 17.88 -3.38 7.05
C LYS A 319 19.00 -2.37 6.79
N LEU A 320 19.04 -1.81 5.59
CA LEU A 320 20.05 -0.86 5.17
C LEU A 320 19.98 0.45 5.97
N GLU A 321 18.76 0.92 6.29
CA GLU A 321 18.56 2.13 7.10
C GLU A 321 19.02 1.93 8.55
N VAL A 322 18.71 0.77 9.15
CA VAL A 322 19.19 0.38 10.49
C VAL A 322 20.72 0.32 10.52
N MET A 323 21.34 -0.31 9.53
CA MET A 323 22.80 -0.43 9.45
C MET A 323 23.51 0.93 9.28
N LYS A 324 22.89 1.90 8.59
CA LYS A 324 23.41 3.28 8.48
C LYS A 324 23.38 4.06 9.80
N HIS A 325 22.45 3.75 10.71
CA HIS A 325 22.19 4.51 11.93
C HIS A 325 22.79 3.89 13.19
N MET A 326 23.35 2.68 13.11
CA MET A 326 24.02 2.02 14.23
C MET A 326 25.39 2.68 14.51
N PRO A 327 25.61 3.28 15.70
CA PRO A 327 26.90 3.86 16.07
C PRO A 327 27.80 2.76 16.64
N GLY A 328 28.71 2.21 15.82
CA GLY A 328 29.70 1.22 16.26
C GLY A 328 30.60 0.72 15.12
N GLU A 329 31.89 1.01 15.27
CA GLU A 329 33.06 0.63 14.44
C GLU A 329 32.93 0.84 12.91
N GLU A 330 33.62 1.87 12.41
CA GLU A 330 33.93 2.09 10.99
C GLU A 330 34.89 1.01 10.45
N ASP A 331 34.58 -0.26 10.67
CA ASP A 331 35.37 -1.38 10.20
C ASP A 331 35.03 -1.69 8.73
N SER A 332 36.04 -2.11 7.96
CA SER A 332 35.87 -2.36 6.51
C SER A 332 34.80 -3.41 6.20
N GLU A 333 34.49 -4.28 7.16
CA GLU A 333 33.47 -5.31 7.05
C GLU A 333 32.04 -4.75 7.09
N SER A 334 31.77 -3.76 7.94
CA SER A 334 30.47 -3.07 8.01
C SER A 334 30.16 -2.31 6.72
N LYS A 335 31.17 -1.66 6.11
CA LYS A 335 31.04 -0.99 4.81
C LYS A 335 30.75 -1.98 3.68
N LYS A 336 31.48 -3.10 3.62
CA LYS A 336 31.23 -4.16 2.62
C LYS A 336 29.80 -4.68 2.67
N ARG A 337 29.26 -4.94 3.87
CA ARG A 337 27.87 -5.42 4.00
C ARG A 337 26.84 -4.37 3.58
N ILE A 338 27.12 -3.08 3.79
CA ILE A 338 26.26 -1.99 3.29
C ILE A 338 26.30 -1.92 1.77
N ASP A 339 27.49 -2.06 1.16
CA ASP A 339 27.65 -2.04 -0.29
C ASP A 339 26.95 -3.25 -0.94
N GLU A 340 27.12 -4.46 -0.38
CA GLU A 340 26.44 -5.69 -0.82
C GLU A 340 24.91 -5.56 -0.77
N LEU A 341 24.36 -5.06 0.35
CA LEU A 341 22.91 -4.83 0.48
C LEU A 341 22.40 -3.73 -0.46
N SER A 342 23.25 -2.75 -0.80
CA SER A 342 22.90 -1.69 -1.75
C SER A 342 22.83 -2.23 -3.18
N GLU A 343 23.76 -3.10 -3.57
CA GLU A 343 23.77 -3.78 -4.87
C GLU A 343 22.57 -4.72 -5.02
N GLU A 344 22.27 -5.54 -4.00
CA GLU A 344 21.09 -6.43 -4.01
C GLU A 344 19.78 -5.62 -4.09
N LEU A 345 19.69 -4.49 -3.40
CA LEU A 345 18.53 -3.61 -3.46
C LEU A 345 18.37 -2.99 -4.87
N GLN A 346 19.47 -2.61 -5.51
CA GLN A 346 19.46 -2.08 -6.87
C GLN A 346 19.00 -3.13 -7.89
N ASP A 347 19.51 -4.37 -7.80
CA ASP A 347 19.08 -5.48 -8.66
C ASP A 347 17.57 -5.73 -8.57
N LYS A 348 17.00 -5.65 -7.35
CA LYS A 348 15.54 -5.80 -7.14
C LYS A 348 14.74 -4.65 -7.72
N TYR A 349 15.26 -3.42 -7.70
CA TYR A 349 14.64 -2.29 -8.39
C TYR A 349 14.64 -2.46 -9.90
N ASP A 350 15.75 -2.91 -10.47
CA ASP A 350 15.88 -3.15 -11.91
C ASP A 350 14.93 -4.28 -12.37
N GLU A 351 14.76 -5.33 -11.55
CA GLU A 351 13.78 -6.40 -11.80
C GLU A 351 12.34 -5.87 -11.82
N MET A 352 11.98 -4.99 -10.87
CA MET A 352 10.66 -4.34 -10.84
C MET A 352 10.43 -3.48 -12.08
N ASP A 353 11.40 -2.66 -12.45
CA ASP A 353 11.30 -1.73 -13.59
C ASP A 353 11.17 -2.49 -14.93
N ALA A 354 11.90 -3.60 -15.08
CA ALA A 354 11.75 -4.50 -16.22
C ALA A 354 10.32 -5.10 -16.30
N MET A 355 9.74 -5.47 -15.16
CA MET A 355 8.37 -6.00 -15.09
C MET A 355 7.32 -4.94 -15.48
N GLU A 356 7.46 -3.70 -14.98
CA GLU A 356 6.56 -2.59 -15.31
C GLU A 356 6.66 -2.19 -16.79
N SER A 357 7.88 -2.15 -17.34
CA SER A 357 8.13 -1.89 -18.76
C SER A 357 7.45 -2.93 -19.67
N LEU A 358 7.50 -4.21 -19.29
CA LEU A 358 6.82 -5.27 -20.01
C LEU A 358 5.28 -5.13 -19.94
N TYR A 359 4.74 -4.81 -18.75
CA TYR A 359 3.30 -4.54 -18.58
C TYR A 359 2.84 -3.39 -19.48
N HIS A 360 3.57 -2.27 -19.48
CA HIS A 360 3.23 -1.11 -20.29
C HIS A 360 3.26 -1.43 -21.79
N THR A 361 4.26 -2.20 -22.23
CA THR A 361 4.39 -2.68 -23.61
C THR A 361 3.20 -3.54 -24.02
N LEU A 362 2.78 -4.48 -23.17
CA LEU A 362 1.63 -5.34 -23.44
C LEU A 362 0.33 -4.53 -23.54
N LEU A 363 0.14 -3.56 -22.65
CA LEU A 363 -1.03 -2.68 -22.64
C LEU A 363 -1.10 -1.80 -23.90
N ILE A 364 0.04 -1.27 -24.38
CA ILE A 364 0.09 -0.54 -25.66
C ILE A 364 -0.29 -1.47 -26.83
N LYS A 365 0.21 -2.71 -26.84
CA LYS A 365 -0.11 -3.67 -27.91
C LYS A 365 -1.58 -4.09 -27.88
N GLU A 366 -2.16 -4.31 -26.70
CA GLU A 366 -3.57 -4.65 -26.53
C GLU A 366 -4.46 -3.53 -27.06
N ARG A 367 -4.20 -2.28 -26.66
CA ARG A 367 -4.94 -1.12 -27.16
C ARG A 367 -4.89 -1.01 -28.67
N LYS A 368 -3.69 -1.09 -29.27
CA LYS A 368 -3.52 -1.07 -30.73
C LYS A 368 -4.31 -2.18 -31.42
N SER A 369 -4.24 -3.41 -30.91
CA SER A 369 -4.97 -4.55 -31.48
C SER A 369 -6.48 -4.40 -31.34
N ASN A 370 -6.96 -3.88 -30.20
CA ASN A 370 -8.37 -3.59 -30.00
C ASN A 370 -8.86 -2.47 -30.93
N ASP A 371 -8.08 -1.40 -31.12
CA ASP A 371 -8.40 -0.31 -32.04
C ASP A 371 -8.55 -0.81 -33.49
N GLU A 372 -7.63 -1.66 -33.95
CA GLU A 372 -7.71 -2.32 -35.27
C GLU A 372 -8.97 -3.18 -35.40
N LEU A 373 -9.32 -3.95 -34.36
CA LEU A 373 -10.54 -4.76 -34.33
C LEU A 373 -11.82 -3.92 -34.38
N GLN A 374 -11.85 -2.79 -33.65
CA GLN A 374 -12.99 -1.87 -33.67
C GLN A 374 -13.13 -1.18 -35.03
N ASP A 375 -12.02 -0.73 -35.64
CA ASP A 375 -12.06 -0.13 -36.97
C ASP A 375 -12.53 -1.13 -38.03
N ALA A 376 -12.03 -2.37 -38.00
CA ALA A 376 -12.50 -3.44 -38.87
C ALA A 376 -14.01 -3.71 -38.69
N ARG A 377 -14.51 -3.72 -37.44
CA ARG A 377 -15.95 -3.86 -37.15
C ARG A 377 -16.75 -2.71 -37.73
N LYS A 378 -16.28 -1.47 -37.54
CA LYS A 378 -16.93 -0.26 -38.05
C LYS A 378 -17.01 -0.27 -39.58
N LYS A 379 -15.90 -0.54 -40.25
CA LYS A 379 -15.85 -0.67 -41.72
C LYS A 379 -16.80 -1.73 -42.25
N LEU A 380 -16.93 -2.85 -41.53
CA LEU A 380 -17.85 -3.92 -41.92
C LEU A 380 -19.32 -3.52 -41.72
N ILE A 381 -19.64 -2.78 -40.66
CA ILE A 381 -20.96 -2.20 -40.43
C ILE A 381 -21.32 -1.24 -41.57
N ASP A 382 -20.44 -0.28 -41.85
CA ASP A 382 -20.63 0.72 -42.92
C ASP A 382 -20.80 0.04 -44.28
N GLY A 383 -19.95 -0.95 -44.59
CA GLY A 383 -20.02 -1.71 -45.84
C GLY A 383 -21.33 -2.48 -45.99
N LEU A 384 -21.77 -3.19 -44.94
CA LEU A 384 -23.01 -3.97 -44.99
C LEU A 384 -24.27 -3.09 -45.03
N GLN A 385 -24.25 -1.88 -44.47
CA GLN A 385 -25.37 -0.93 -44.63
C GLN A 385 -25.68 -0.66 -46.11
N THR A 386 -24.66 -0.62 -46.97
CA THR A 386 -24.83 -0.35 -48.41
C THR A 386 -25.23 -1.59 -49.24
N ILE A 387 -24.93 -2.80 -48.75
CA ILE A 387 -25.07 -4.05 -49.53
C ILE A 387 -26.34 -4.84 -49.17
N THR A 388 -26.92 -4.62 -47.98
CA THR A 388 -27.97 -5.50 -47.47
C THR A 388 -29.36 -5.14 -48.01
N THR A 389 -29.71 -5.68 -49.18
CA THR A 389 -31.09 -5.73 -49.68
C THR A 389 -31.71 -7.12 -49.42
N GLY A 390 -32.62 -7.22 -48.44
CA GLY A 390 -33.47 -8.41 -48.21
C GLY A 390 -32.98 -9.42 -47.15
N ARG A 391 -33.79 -10.48 -46.92
CA ARG A 391 -33.75 -11.48 -45.82
C ARG A 391 -32.43 -12.27 -45.68
N ALA A 392 -31.33 -11.59 -45.35
CA ALA A 392 -30.05 -12.23 -45.03
C ALA A 392 -30.00 -12.64 -43.55
N ASN A 393 -29.38 -13.80 -43.27
CA ASN A 393 -29.23 -14.29 -41.89
C ASN A 393 -28.29 -13.42 -41.04
N ILE A 394 -27.32 -12.74 -41.68
CA ILE A 394 -26.43 -11.76 -41.06
C ILE A 394 -26.69 -10.42 -41.74
N GLY A 395 -26.86 -9.37 -40.96
CA GLY A 395 -27.06 -8.02 -41.49
C GLY A 395 -26.84 -6.96 -40.42
N ILE A 396 -27.29 -5.73 -40.71
CA ILE A 396 -27.26 -4.62 -39.77
C ILE A 396 -28.63 -4.51 -39.11
N LYS A 397 -28.65 -4.42 -37.78
CA LYS A 397 -29.82 -4.05 -37.00
C LYS A 397 -29.56 -2.69 -36.36
N ARG A 398 -30.52 -1.77 -36.42
CA ARG A 398 -30.45 -0.52 -35.66
C ARG A 398 -31.06 -0.76 -34.28
N MET A 399 -30.20 -0.79 -33.26
CA MET A 399 -30.61 -1.04 -31.88
C MET A 399 -31.33 0.19 -31.34
N GLY A 400 -32.57 0.02 -30.91
CA GLY A 400 -33.40 1.14 -30.43
C GLY A 400 -34.21 1.88 -31.50
N GLU A 401 -34.23 1.39 -32.75
CA GLU A 401 -35.13 1.89 -33.79
C GLU A 401 -36.49 1.17 -33.70
N LEU A 402 -37.58 1.90 -33.88
CA LEU A 402 -38.92 1.32 -33.86
C LEU A 402 -39.26 0.74 -35.23
N ASP A 403 -39.61 -0.55 -35.27
CA ASP A 403 -40.08 -1.17 -36.50
C ASP A 403 -41.50 -0.70 -36.84
N LEU A 404 -41.58 0.25 -37.77
CA LEU A 404 -42.83 0.81 -38.27
C LEU A 404 -43.82 -0.28 -38.74
N LYS A 405 -43.33 -1.38 -39.33
CA LYS A 405 -44.20 -2.47 -39.81
C LYS A 405 -44.83 -3.23 -38.64
N SER A 406 -44.03 -3.56 -37.63
CA SER A 406 -44.52 -4.18 -36.41
C SER A 406 -45.51 -3.29 -35.66
N LEU A 407 -45.25 -1.97 -35.61
CA LEU A 407 -46.18 -0.99 -35.04
C LEU A 407 -47.51 -0.93 -35.81
N ALA A 408 -47.48 -0.91 -37.15
CA ALA A 408 -48.68 -0.90 -37.98
C ALA A 408 -49.53 -2.17 -37.77
N ILE A 409 -48.88 -3.34 -37.66
CA ILE A 409 -49.56 -4.60 -37.36
C ILE A 409 -50.21 -4.56 -35.97
N ALA A 410 -49.50 -4.05 -34.96
CA ALA A 410 -50.04 -3.92 -33.60
C ALA A 410 -51.22 -2.94 -33.54
N CYS A 411 -51.14 -1.81 -34.25
CA CYS A 411 -52.22 -0.82 -34.34
C CYS A 411 -53.45 -1.37 -35.07
N GLY A 412 -53.24 -2.18 -36.12
CA GLY A 412 -54.31 -2.78 -36.93
C GLY A 412 -55.20 -3.79 -36.21
N ARG A 413 -54.90 -4.14 -34.96
CA ARG A 413 -55.78 -4.95 -34.12
C ARG A 413 -56.92 -4.15 -33.48
N LYS A 414 -56.77 -2.83 -33.36
CA LYS A 414 -57.78 -1.92 -32.78
C LYS A 414 -58.37 -0.94 -33.80
N LEU A 415 -57.67 -0.71 -34.91
CA LEU A 415 -57.99 0.32 -35.90
C LEU A 415 -58.22 -0.28 -37.30
N SER A 416 -58.85 0.49 -38.18
CA SER A 416 -58.89 0.16 -39.61
C SER A 416 -57.47 0.13 -40.18
N LYS A 417 -57.26 -0.54 -41.33
CA LYS A 417 -55.91 -0.71 -41.90
C LYS A 417 -55.25 0.63 -42.26
N GLU A 418 -56.02 1.55 -42.85
CA GLU A 418 -55.54 2.89 -43.22
C GLU A 418 -55.23 3.74 -41.99
N ASP A 419 -56.09 3.70 -40.96
CA ASP A 419 -55.86 4.41 -39.69
C ASP A 419 -54.66 3.83 -38.92
N ALA A 420 -54.44 2.51 -39.00
CA ALA A 420 -53.34 1.83 -38.33
C ALA A 420 -51.98 2.22 -38.89
N GLU A 421 -51.85 2.37 -40.21
CA GLU A 421 -50.60 2.81 -40.85
C GLU A 421 -50.25 4.26 -40.49
N VAL A 422 -51.24 5.17 -40.54
CA VAL A 422 -51.07 6.57 -40.14
C VAL A 422 -50.72 6.67 -38.66
N THR A 423 -51.46 5.96 -37.80
CA THR A 423 -51.23 5.94 -36.34
C THR A 423 -49.86 5.39 -35.99
N ALA A 424 -49.41 4.32 -36.66
CA ALA A 424 -48.09 3.75 -36.45
C ALA A 424 -46.96 4.72 -36.82
N ALA A 425 -47.10 5.48 -37.90
CA ALA A 425 -46.12 6.50 -38.29
C ALA A 425 -46.02 7.65 -37.28
N ILE A 426 -47.17 8.10 -36.77
CA ILE A 426 -47.25 9.13 -35.71
C ILE A 426 -46.62 8.61 -34.42
N LEU A 427 -46.98 7.41 -33.98
CA LEU A 427 -46.44 6.78 -32.78
C LEU A 427 -44.93 6.56 -32.89
N CYS A 428 -44.46 6.02 -34.02
CA CYS A 428 -43.03 5.79 -34.26
C CYS A 428 -42.25 7.10 -34.09
N SER A 429 -42.67 8.16 -34.78
CA SER A 429 -42.03 9.48 -34.70
C SER A 429 -42.05 10.08 -33.29
N LYS A 430 -43.20 10.00 -32.60
CA LYS A 430 -43.37 10.51 -31.23
C LYS A 430 -42.46 9.79 -30.25
N TRP A 431 -42.48 8.46 -30.26
CA TRP A 431 -41.71 7.66 -29.30
C TRP A 431 -40.23 7.68 -29.61
N GLU A 432 -39.79 7.67 -30.87
CA GLU A 432 -38.38 7.87 -31.18
C GLU A 432 -37.87 9.24 -30.71
N ALA A 433 -38.68 10.29 -30.81
CA ALA A 433 -38.34 11.62 -30.30
C ALA A 433 -38.28 11.65 -28.76
N ASP A 434 -39.23 11.01 -28.09
CA ASP A 434 -39.24 10.94 -26.62
C ASP A 434 -38.10 10.08 -26.10
N ILE A 435 -37.80 8.91 -26.68
CA ILE A 435 -36.67 8.04 -26.29
C ILE A 435 -35.34 8.80 -26.37
N LYS A 436 -35.15 9.65 -27.38
CA LYS A 436 -33.94 10.45 -27.55
C LYS A 436 -33.74 11.52 -26.47
N LYS A 437 -34.79 11.94 -25.76
CA LYS A 437 -34.70 12.97 -24.72
C LYS A 437 -33.96 12.41 -23.50
N PRO A 438 -32.82 13.01 -23.10
CA PRO A 438 -32.10 12.60 -21.90
C PRO A 438 -32.94 12.76 -20.63
N GLU A 439 -33.86 13.73 -20.60
CA GLU A 439 -34.70 14.06 -19.44
C GLU A 439 -35.75 12.98 -19.15
N TRP A 440 -36.09 12.15 -20.13
CA TRP A 440 -37.05 11.08 -19.96
C TRP A 440 -36.35 9.73 -19.81
N HIS A 441 -36.03 9.34 -18.57
CA HIS A 441 -35.33 8.10 -18.27
C HIS A 441 -36.23 7.17 -17.41
N PRO A 442 -37.15 6.41 -18.04
CA PRO A 442 -38.15 5.61 -17.33
C PRO A 442 -37.55 4.30 -16.79
N PHE A 443 -36.43 4.39 -16.07
CA PHE A 443 -35.75 3.24 -15.47
C PHE A 443 -35.62 3.40 -13.97
N ARG A 444 -35.77 2.29 -13.26
CA ARG A 444 -35.44 2.17 -11.83
C ARG A 444 -34.23 1.28 -11.66
N VAL A 445 -33.36 1.66 -10.73
CA VAL A 445 -32.19 0.86 -10.37
C VAL A 445 -32.60 -0.21 -9.37
N VAL A 446 -32.36 -1.47 -9.72
CA VAL A 446 -32.56 -2.62 -8.86
C VAL A 446 -31.25 -3.36 -8.64
N MET A 447 -31.11 -3.98 -7.47
CA MET A 447 -29.98 -4.85 -7.16
C MET A 447 -30.33 -6.28 -7.55
N VAL A 448 -29.66 -6.81 -8.58
CA VAL A 448 -29.80 -8.20 -9.02
C VAL A 448 -28.43 -8.87 -8.93
N ASN A 449 -28.30 -9.85 -8.03
CA ASN A 449 -27.04 -10.57 -7.77
C ASN A 449 -25.86 -9.64 -7.42
N GLY A 450 -26.08 -8.63 -6.57
CA GLY A 450 -25.03 -7.69 -6.16
C GLY A 450 -24.60 -6.66 -7.22
N LYS A 451 -25.20 -6.69 -8.42
CA LYS A 451 -24.97 -5.68 -9.47
C LYS A 451 -26.19 -4.78 -9.64
N LYS A 452 -25.95 -3.48 -9.74
CA LYS A 452 -26.97 -2.49 -10.12
C LYS A 452 -27.40 -2.78 -11.57
N ARG A 453 -28.71 -3.00 -11.77
CA ARG A 453 -29.33 -3.12 -13.10
C ARG A 453 -30.47 -2.11 -13.21
N GLU A 454 -30.61 -1.53 -14.39
CA GLU A 454 -31.73 -0.64 -14.72
C GLU A 454 -32.84 -1.46 -15.39
N LEU A 455 -34.03 -1.41 -14.80
CA LEU A 455 -35.24 -2.00 -15.37
C LEU A 455 -36.25 -0.89 -15.65
N ILE A 456 -37.12 -1.09 -16.64
CA ILE A 456 -38.19 -0.13 -16.91
C ILE A 456 -39.06 0.04 -15.68
N SER A 457 -39.35 1.29 -15.34
CA SER A 457 -40.27 1.64 -14.26
C SER A 457 -41.71 1.40 -14.72
N GLU A 458 -42.45 0.54 -14.01
CA GLU A 458 -43.87 0.29 -14.28
C GLU A 458 -44.75 1.49 -13.91
N ASP A 459 -44.21 2.42 -13.10
CA ASP A 459 -44.88 3.64 -12.64
C ASP A 459 -44.71 4.85 -13.58
N ASP A 460 -44.01 4.68 -14.72
CA ASP A 460 -43.83 5.77 -15.68
C ASP A 460 -45.18 6.13 -16.35
N ALA A 461 -45.64 7.36 -16.11
CA ALA A 461 -46.94 7.81 -16.58
C ALA A 461 -47.09 7.75 -18.11
N LYS A 462 -46.04 8.07 -18.89
CA LYS A 462 -46.11 8.03 -20.35
C LYS A 462 -46.25 6.59 -20.86
N LEU A 463 -45.50 5.66 -20.28
CA LEU A 463 -45.56 4.24 -20.61
C LEU A 463 -46.90 3.60 -20.18
N GLN A 464 -47.47 4.01 -19.05
CA GLN A 464 -48.82 3.60 -18.64
C GLN A 464 -49.88 4.07 -19.63
N THR A 465 -49.88 5.35 -20.01
CA THR A 465 -50.80 5.89 -21.02
C THR A 465 -50.66 5.17 -22.37
N LEU A 466 -49.42 4.88 -22.81
CA LEU A 466 -49.18 4.12 -24.03
C LEU A 466 -49.85 2.74 -24.01
N ARG A 467 -49.73 2.06 -22.86
CA ARG A 467 -50.28 0.72 -22.64
C ARG A 467 -51.80 0.73 -22.64
N GLU A 468 -52.42 1.73 -22.01
CA GLU A 468 -53.87 1.90 -21.96
C GLU A 468 -54.45 2.22 -23.34
N GLU A 469 -53.90 3.21 -24.04
CA GLU A 469 -54.41 3.67 -25.34
C GLU A 469 -54.20 2.61 -26.44
N TYR A 470 -52.99 2.08 -26.56
CA TYR A 470 -52.58 1.29 -27.73
C TYR A 470 -52.36 -0.21 -27.43
N GLY A 471 -52.40 -0.61 -26.16
CA GLY A 471 -52.31 -2.01 -25.74
C GLY A 471 -50.88 -2.54 -25.58
N GLU A 472 -50.80 -3.81 -25.16
CA GLU A 472 -49.54 -4.46 -24.75
C GLU A 472 -48.50 -4.58 -25.87
N GLU A 473 -48.94 -4.79 -27.12
CA GLU A 473 -48.01 -5.03 -28.23
C GLU A 473 -47.24 -3.75 -28.61
N VAL A 474 -47.92 -2.60 -28.63
CA VAL A 474 -47.29 -1.30 -28.87
C VAL A 474 -46.37 -0.93 -27.70
N TYR A 475 -46.84 -1.14 -26.47
CA TYR A 475 -46.01 -0.98 -25.26
C TYR A 475 -44.73 -1.83 -25.33
N SER A 476 -44.84 -3.10 -25.72
CA SER A 476 -43.70 -4.02 -25.82
C SER A 476 -42.67 -3.57 -26.87
N LEU A 477 -43.12 -3.01 -28.00
CA LEU A 477 -42.22 -2.49 -29.04
C LEU A 477 -41.45 -1.26 -28.55
N VAL A 478 -42.13 -0.31 -27.90
CA VAL A 478 -41.50 0.91 -27.36
C VAL A 478 -40.55 0.60 -26.20
N THR A 479 -40.95 -0.25 -25.28
CA THR A 479 -40.11 -0.68 -24.15
C THR A 479 -38.88 -1.47 -24.60
N LYS A 480 -39.02 -2.31 -25.64
CA LYS A 480 -37.88 -2.98 -26.26
C LYS A 480 -36.90 -1.97 -26.88
N ALA A 481 -37.40 -0.97 -27.62
CA ALA A 481 -36.54 0.06 -28.19
C ALA A 481 -35.81 0.87 -27.08
N LEU A 482 -36.51 1.22 -25.99
CA LEU A 482 -35.92 1.86 -24.81
C LEU A 482 -34.78 1.02 -24.20
N LEU A 483 -35.00 -0.28 -23.98
CA LEU A 483 -34.00 -1.19 -23.45
C LEU A 483 -32.77 -1.29 -24.36
N GLU A 484 -33.00 -1.41 -25.67
CA GLU A 484 -31.91 -1.46 -26.66
C GLU A 484 -31.10 -0.15 -26.68
N VAL A 485 -31.74 1.02 -26.56
CA VAL A 485 -31.03 2.29 -26.43
C VAL A 485 -30.18 2.33 -25.16
N ASN A 486 -30.72 1.87 -24.02
CA ASN A 486 -29.99 1.90 -22.75
C ASN A 486 -28.82 0.91 -22.72
N GLU A 487 -28.92 -0.22 -23.40
CA GLU A 487 -27.85 -1.22 -23.48
C GLU A 487 -26.74 -0.80 -24.46
N TYR A 488 -27.10 -0.26 -25.62
CA TYR A 488 -26.15 -0.02 -26.72
C TYR A 488 -25.66 1.41 -26.83
N ASN A 489 -26.42 2.39 -26.35
CA ASN A 489 -26.05 3.81 -26.40
C ASN A 489 -26.70 4.63 -25.25
N PRO A 490 -26.39 4.30 -23.98
CA PRO A 490 -27.05 4.92 -22.83
C PRO A 490 -26.86 6.44 -22.76
N HIS A 491 -25.69 6.93 -23.16
CA HIS A 491 -25.37 8.36 -23.13
C HIS A 491 -25.91 9.12 -24.36
N GLY A 492 -25.77 8.54 -25.56
CA GLY A 492 -26.20 9.20 -26.80
C GLY A 492 -27.71 9.12 -27.02
N ARG A 493 -28.39 8.12 -26.47
CA ARG A 493 -29.85 7.93 -26.54
C ARG A 493 -30.43 7.84 -27.96
N TYR A 494 -29.60 7.58 -28.98
CA TYR A 494 -30.03 7.39 -30.37
C TYR A 494 -29.72 5.97 -30.86
N ALA A 495 -30.49 5.52 -31.86
CA ALA A 495 -30.36 4.18 -32.40
C ALA A 495 -29.04 3.97 -33.15
N VAL A 496 -28.30 2.94 -32.77
CA VAL A 496 -26.96 2.62 -33.30
C VAL A 496 -26.98 1.35 -34.15
N PRO A 497 -26.26 1.32 -35.28
CA PRO A 497 -26.16 0.12 -36.11
C PRO A 497 -25.25 -0.92 -35.46
N GLU A 498 -25.69 -2.17 -35.47
CA GLU A 498 -24.94 -3.30 -34.93
C GLU A 498 -24.97 -4.50 -35.89
N LEU A 499 -23.87 -5.27 -35.93
CA LEU A 499 -23.83 -6.54 -36.64
C LEU A 499 -24.75 -7.55 -35.96
N TRP A 500 -25.74 -8.05 -36.68
CA TRP A 500 -26.77 -8.89 -36.11
C TRP A 500 -26.92 -10.22 -36.84
N ASN A 501 -27.06 -11.30 -36.07
CA ASN A 501 -27.44 -12.61 -36.56
C ASN A 501 -28.94 -12.78 -36.35
N TYR A 502 -29.72 -12.55 -37.40
CA TYR A 502 -31.18 -12.64 -37.38
C TYR A 502 -31.68 -14.08 -37.17
N LYS A 503 -30.87 -15.08 -37.51
CA LYS A 503 -31.21 -16.49 -37.29
C LYS A 503 -31.11 -16.86 -35.81
N GLU A 504 -30.11 -16.34 -35.11
CA GLU A 504 -29.85 -16.64 -33.70
C GLU A 504 -30.39 -15.58 -32.72
N GLY A 505 -30.88 -14.45 -33.22
CA GLY A 505 -31.44 -13.39 -32.37
C GLY A 505 -30.41 -12.71 -31.47
N ARG A 506 -29.14 -12.65 -31.89
CA ARG A 506 -28.03 -12.06 -31.11
C ARG A 506 -27.06 -11.25 -31.98
N LYS A 507 -26.20 -10.49 -31.31
CA LYS A 507 -25.05 -9.81 -31.93
C LYS A 507 -24.17 -10.83 -32.69
N ALA A 508 -23.86 -10.50 -33.94
CA ALA A 508 -22.97 -11.29 -34.78
C ALA A 508 -21.51 -10.97 -34.46
N THR A 509 -20.67 -11.99 -34.56
CA THR A 509 -19.21 -11.87 -34.47
C THR A 509 -18.63 -11.39 -35.81
N LEU A 510 -17.46 -10.75 -35.75
CA LEU A 510 -16.67 -10.38 -36.94
C LEU A 510 -16.44 -11.58 -37.86
N LYS A 511 -16.17 -12.76 -37.28
CA LYS A 511 -15.97 -14.01 -38.03
C LYS A 511 -17.23 -14.42 -38.82
N GLU A 512 -18.40 -14.40 -38.18
CA GLU A 512 -19.68 -14.74 -38.85
C GLU A 512 -19.98 -13.77 -39.99
N ALA A 513 -19.77 -12.48 -39.76
CA ALA A 513 -20.00 -11.46 -40.78
C ALA A 513 -19.03 -11.59 -41.97
N LEU A 514 -17.73 -11.82 -41.71
CA LEU A 514 -16.75 -12.09 -42.77
C LEU A 514 -17.08 -13.35 -43.57
N GLN A 515 -17.48 -14.44 -42.90
CA GLN A 515 -17.91 -15.66 -43.56
C GLN A 515 -19.15 -15.43 -44.43
N HIS A 516 -20.10 -14.61 -43.97
CA HIS A 516 -21.27 -14.23 -44.74
C HIS A 516 -20.88 -13.47 -46.01
N VAL A 517 -20.04 -12.44 -45.87
CA VAL A 517 -19.56 -11.64 -47.01
C VAL A 517 -18.79 -12.51 -48.01
N LEU A 518 -17.88 -13.37 -47.54
CA LEU A 518 -17.14 -14.30 -48.40
C LEU A 518 -18.08 -15.26 -49.17
N LYS A 519 -19.14 -15.75 -48.50
CA LYS A 519 -20.13 -16.63 -49.15
C LYS A 519 -20.90 -15.88 -50.23
N GLN A 520 -21.36 -14.65 -49.95
CA GLN A 520 -22.07 -13.79 -50.91
C GLN A 520 -21.21 -13.43 -52.11
N TRP A 521 -19.93 -13.15 -51.88
CA TRP A 521 -18.98 -12.86 -52.94
C TRP A 521 -18.76 -14.08 -53.85
N ARG A 522 -18.59 -15.27 -53.28
CA ARG A 522 -18.45 -16.52 -54.05
C ARG A 522 -19.69 -16.85 -54.88
N THR A 523 -20.90 -16.61 -54.37
CA THR A 523 -22.14 -16.82 -55.14
C THR A 523 -22.30 -15.83 -56.28
N HIS A 524 -21.92 -14.55 -56.09
CA HIS A 524 -21.93 -13.56 -57.18
C HIS A 524 -20.91 -13.90 -58.28
N LYS A 525 -19.73 -14.41 -57.91
CA LYS A 525 -18.70 -14.82 -58.86
C LYS A 525 -19.06 -16.06 -59.70
N ARG A 526 -20.02 -16.88 -59.26
CA ARG A 526 -20.53 -18.05 -60.01
C ARG A 526 -21.72 -17.72 -60.93
N LYS A 527 -22.32 -16.53 -60.76
CA LYS A 527 -23.46 -16.05 -61.57
C LYS A 527 -23.03 -15.13 -62.71
N ARG A 528 -21.80 -14.60 -62.67
CA ARG A 528 -21.06 -14.09 -63.82
C ARG A 528 -20.28 -15.24 -64.42
#